data_AF-A0A832B9F2-F1
#
_entry.id   AF-A0A832B9F2-F1
#
_cell.length_a   1.000
_cell.length_b   1.000
_cell.length_c   1.000
_cell.angle_alpha   90.00
_cell.angle_beta   90.00
_cell.angle_gamma   90.00
#
_symmetry.space_group_name_H-M   'P 1'
#
loop_
_entity.id
_entity.type
_entity.pdbx_description
1 polymer ?
#
loop_
_entity_poly.entity_id
_entity_poly.type
_entity_poly.pdbx_seq_one_letter_code
_entity_poly.pdbx_strand_id
1 'polypeptide(L)'
;MAAEITEPERQPPQNRPSVPGPKPPRFRTRTSLSGGSLPNLPPAYWGTVAFVLGAVVGSFLNVVIWRLPRGESLSHPGSHCPRCNHPLAAWENIPILSFLLLRGRCRECRQSISLRYPVVEALVGLLFLVFVLRFGPTVRAIAYCLFAATLVAAFFIDLEHFIIPDELNIFAWAVGVALDLWLAHSGDPAHRMIWGW
;
A
#
# COMPACT_ATOMS: atom_id res chain seq x y z
N MET A 1 -43.70 -54.76 -68.75
CA MET A 1 -43.29 -53.34 -68.67
C MET A 1 -43.09 -53.01 -67.20
N ALA A 2 -41.85 -53.01 -66.73
CA ALA A 2 -41.43 -52.42 -65.46
C ALA A 2 -40.04 -51.83 -65.74
N ALA A 3 -39.95 -50.50 -65.73
CA ALA A 3 -38.73 -49.77 -66.03
C ALA A 3 -37.89 -49.66 -64.76
N GLU A 4 -36.65 -50.12 -64.84
CA GLU A 4 -35.65 -50.06 -63.79
C GLU A 4 -35.14 -48.62 -63.67
N ILE A 5 -35.41 -47.97 -62.54
CA ILE A 5 -35.01 -46.58 -62.27
C ILE A 5 -33.62 -46.64 -61.63
N THR A 6 -32.57 -46.39 -62.41
CA THR A 6 -31.19 -46.31 -61.91
C THR A 6 -31.00 -44.98 -61.17
N GLU A 7 -30.63 -45.03 -59.89
CA GLU A 7 -30.37 -43.86 -59.05
C GLU A 7 -28.98 -43.27 -59.36
N PRO A 8 -28.81 -41.93 -59.44
CA PRO A 8 -27.53 -41.33 -59.80
C PRO A 8 -26.54 -41.36 -58.63
N GLU A 9 -25.31 -41.76 -58.94
CA GLU A 9 -24.18 -41.88 -58.01
C GLU A 9 -23.78 -40.51 -57.43
N ARG A 10 -23.87 -40.34 -56.10
CA ARG A 10 -23.48 -39.11 -55.39
C ARG A 10 -21.95 -39.00 -55.32
N GLN A 11 -21.39 -38.00 -56.00
CA GLN A 11 -19.96 -37.67 -55.89
C GLN A 11 -19.60 -37.17 -54.46
N PRO A 12 -18.45 -37.58 -53.90
CA PRO A 12 -18.00 -37.11 -52.60
C PRO A 12 -17.63 -35.62 -52.63
N PRO A 13 -17.74 -34.89 -51.50
CA PRO A 13 -17.53 -33.45 -51.45
C PRO A 13 -16.09 -33.10 -51.79
N GLN A 14 -15.91 -32.27 -52.83
CA GLN A 14 -14.60 -31.74 -53.22
C GLN A 14 -14.08 -30.77 -52.15
N ASN A 15 -12.82 -30.99 -51.79
CA ASN A 15 -12.03 -30.28 -50.79
C ASN A 15 -12.01 -28.76 -51.06
N ARG A 16 -12.74 -27.96 -50.27
CA ARG A 16 -12.69 -26.49 -50.39
C ARG A 16 -11.37 -25.97 -49.82
N PRO A 17 -10.69 -25.04 -50.51
CA PRO A 17 -9.53 -24.37 -49.95
C PRO A 17 -9.91 -23.59 -48.69
N SER A 18 -9.18 -23.80 -47.60
CA SER A 18 -9.34 -23.07 -46.34
C SER A 18 -8.97 -21.61 -46.51
N VAL A 19 -9.94 -20.71 -46.37
CA VAL A 19 -9.68 -19.26 -46.38
C VAL A 19 -8.95 -18.89 -45.09
N PRO A 20 -7.75 -18.27 -45.15
CA PRO A 20 -7.06 -17.84 -43.94
C PRO A 20 -7.87 -16.73 -43.24
N GLY A 21 -8.17 -16.94 -41.96
CA GLY A 21 -8.90 -15.97 -41.14
C GLY A 21 -8.15 -14.64 -41.00
N PRO A 22 -8.87 -13.56 -40.62
CA PRO A 22 -8.26 -12.25 -40.42
C PRO A 22 -7.17 -12.34 -39.34
N LYS A 23 -5.96 -11.85 -39.66
CA LYS A 23 -4.86 -11.81 -38.70
C LYS A 23 -5.28 -10.94 -37.51
N PRO A 24 -5.07 -11.38 -36.25
CA PRO A 24 -5.41 -10.59 -35.09
C PRO A 24 -4.66 -9.25 -35.14
N PRO A 25 -5.27 -8.15 -34.66
CA PRO A 25 -4.61 -6.86 -34.63
C PRO A 25 -3.32 -6.98 -33.83
N ARG A 26 -2.18 -6.69 -34.47
CA ARG A 26 -0.90 -6.58 -33.77
C ARG A 26 -0.99 -5.38 -32.84
N PHE A 27 -1.27 -5.64 -31.57
CA PHE A 27 -1.14 -4.65 -30.51
C PHE A 27 0.33 -4.20 -30.46
N ARG A 28 0.61 -3.07 -31.12
CA ARG A 28 1.84 -2.32 -30.90
C ARG A 28 1.79 -1.85 -29.45
N THR A 29 2.54 -2.51 -28.57
CA THR A 29 2.89 -1.98 -27.25
C THR A 29 3.71 -0.72 -27.46
N ARG A 30 3.02 0.41 -27.65
CA ARG A 30 3.63 1.73 -27.63
C ARG A 30 3.77 2.15 -26.16
N THR A 31 4.61 1.43 -25.42
CA THR A 31 5.01 1.85 -24.08
C THR A 31 6.15 2.85 -24.24
N SER A 32 5.79 4.08 -24.55
CA SER A 32 6.68 5.23 -24.34
C SER A 32 5.82 6.38 -23.84
N LEU A 33 5.20 6.18 -22.67
CA LEU A 33 4.95 7.30 -21.79
C LEU A 33 6.32 7.62 -21.18
N SER A 34 6.99 8.59 -21.78
CA SER A 34 8.05 9.36 -21.16
C SER A 34 7.45 10.06 -19.93
N GLY A 35 7.24 9.30 -18.86
CA GLY A 35 7.04 9.85 -17.53
C GLY A 35 8.29 10.65 -17.21
N GLY A 36 8.11 11.90 -16.78
CA GLY A 36 9.20 12.78 -16.39
C GLY A 36 10.20 11.99 -15.56
N SER A 37 11.41 11.87 -16.07
CA SER A 37 12.49 11.16 -15.41
C SER A 37 12.73 11.86 -14.09
N LEU A 38 12.17 11.30 -13.01
CA LEU A 38 12.65 11.54 -11.65
C LEU A 38 14.18 11.48 -11.72
N PRO A 39 14.90 12.40 -11.07
CA PRO A 39 16.35 12.32 -11.04
C PRO A 39 16.73 10.90 -10.61
N ASN A 40 17.66 10.26 -11.34
CA ASN A 40 18.18 8.93 -11.04
C ASN A 40 18.99 8.97 -9.74
N LEU A 41 18.31 9.24 -8.63
CA LEU A 41 18.90 9.26 -7.30
C LEU A 41 19.16 7.82 -6.86
N PRO A 42 20.24 7.59 -6.10
CA PRO A 42 20.59 6.24 -5.64
C PRO A 42 19.42 5.58 -4.89
N PRO A 43 19.23 4.26 -4.98
CA PRO A 43 18.21 3.55 -4.19
C PRO A 43 18.29 3.85 -2.68
N ALA A 44 19.50 4.11 -2.17
CA ALA A 44 19.74 4.52 -0.80
C ALA A 44 19.06 5.85 -0.43
N TYR A 45 18.97 6.81 -1.37
CA TYR A 45 18.27 8.08 -1.15
C TYR A 45 16.78 7.83 -0.91
N TRP A 46 16.13 7.12 -1.84
CA TRP A 46 14.71 6.81 -1.74
C TRP A 46 14.40 5.95 -0.50
N GLY A 47 15.25 4.98 -0.18
CA GLY A 47 15.13 4.19 1.03
C GLY A 47 15.24 5.03 2.30
N THR A 48 16.20 5.96 2.37
CA THR A 48 16.37 6.85 3.53
C THR A 48 15.16 7.76 3.70
N VAL A 49 14.68 8.38 2.61
CA VAL A 49 13.47 9.21 2.64
C VAL A 49 12.26 8.40 3.10
N ALA A 50 12.10 7.18 2.59
CA ALA A 50 11.00 6.29 2.96
C ALA A 50 11.04 5.89 4.44
N PHE A 51 12.23 5.57 4.97
CA PHE A 51 12.40 5.22 6.37
C PHE A 51 12.06 6.40 7.29
N VAL A 52 12.58 7.59 6.99
CA VAL A 52 12.29 8.81 7.78
C VAL A 52 10.80 9.13 7.73
N LEU A 53 10.19 9.10 6.54
CA LEU A 53 8.75 9.34 6.39
C LEU A 53 7.93 8.30 7.15
N GLY A 54 8.29 7.02 7.05
CA GLY A 54 7.62 5.93 7.77
C GLY A 54 7.76 6.08 9.29
N ALA A 55 8.92 6.50 9.79
CA ALA A 55 9.11 6.76 11.23
C ALA A 55 8.24 7.94 11.71
N VAL A 56 8.11 9.01 10.91
CA VAL A 56 7.19 10.13 11.20
C VAL A 56 5.74 9.67 11.21
N VAL A 57 5.33 8.88 10.22
CA VAL A 57 3.99 8.27 10.18
C VAL A 57 3.77 7.36 11.39
N GLY A 58 4.77 6.56 11.77
CA GLY A 58 4.71 5.70 12.96
C GLY A 58 4.56 6.49 14.26
N SER A 59 5.20 7.65 14.37
CA SER A 59 5.02 8.56 15.51
C SER A 59 3.57 9.06 15.61
N PHE A 60 2.97 9.44 14.47
CA PHE A 60 1.54 9.78 14.41
C PHE A 60 0.65 8.57 14.74
N LEU A 61 1.00 7.37 14.28
CA LEU A 61 0.24 6.16 14.62
C LEU A 61 0.21 5.88 16.13
N ASN A 62 1.26 6.22 16.89
CA ASN A 62 1.20 6.12 18.35
C ASN A 62 0.06 6.98 18.93
N VAL A 63 -0.20 8.16 18.35
CA VAL A 63 -1.37 9.00 18.71
C VAL A 63 -2.67 8.31 18.31
N VAL A 64 -2.76 7.77 17.09
CA VAL A 64 -3.95 7.06 16.60
C VAL A 64 -4.28 5.87 17.50
N ILE A 65 -3.31 5.00 17.78
CA ILE A 65 -3.53 3.80 18.60
C ILE A 65 -3.98 4.17 20.02
N TRP A 66 -3.45 5.27 20.59
CA TRP A 66 -3.87 5.72 21.91
C TRP A 66 -5.26 6.37 21.93
N ARG A 67 -5.52 7.31 21.00
CA ARG A 67 -6.68 8.20 21.06
C ARG A 67 -7.92 7.65 20.36
N LEU A 68 -7.74 6.93 19.24
CA LEU A 68 -8.85 6.47 18.42
C LEU A 68 -9.81 5.53 19.19
N PRO A 69 -9.34 4.51 19.94
CA PRO A 69 -10.23 3.65 20.73
C PRO A 69 -10.98 4.38 21.86
N ARG A 70 -10.50 5.56 22.25
CA ARG A 70 -11.05 6.38 23.33
C ARG A 70 -11.97 7.49 22.81
N GLY A 71 -12.15 7.61 21.49
CA GLY A 71 -12.91 8.70 20.87
C GLY A 71 -12.30 10.08 21.10
N GLU A 72 -11.01 10.15 21.42
CA GLU A 72 -10.30 11.40 21.66
C GLU A 72 -9.89 12.08 20.34
N SER A 73 -9.77 13.41 20.35
CA SER A 73 -9.31 14.15 19.18
C SER A 73 -7.85 13.82 18.83
N LEU A 74 -7.61 13.45 17.57
CA LEU A 74 -6.27 13.11 17.07
C LEU A 74 -5.35 14.34 16.93
N SER A 75 -5.91 15.55 16.82
CA SER A 75 -5.15 16.77 16.57
C SER A 75 -4.95 17.64 17.82
N HIS A 76 -5.83 17.53 18.83
CA HIS A 76 -5.80 18.38 20.02
C HIS A 76 -6.09 17.57 21.29
N PRO A 77 -5.38 17.81 22.41
CA PRO A 77 -4.21 18.69 22.58
C PRO A 77 -2.94 18.11 21.94
N GLY A 78 -1.89 18.92 21.82
CA GLY A 78 -0.58 18.50 21.29
C GLY A 78 0.11 17.44 22.17
N SER A 79 1.25 16.93 21.69
CA SER A 79 2.05 15.93 22.39
C SER A 79 2.51 16.45 23.77
N HIS A 80 2.16 15.73 24.83
CA HIS A 80 2.52 16.09 26.20
C HIS A 80 2.89 14.82 27.00
N CYS A 81 3.68 14.98 28.06
CA CYS A 81 3.98 13.88 28.95
C CYS A 81 2.74 13.53 29.79
N PRO A 82 2.29 12.26 29.85
CA PRO A 82 1.08 11.88 30.59
C PRO A 82 1.20 12.03 32.11
N ARG A 83 2.42 12.17 32.66
CA ARG A 83 2.66 12.28 34.10
C ARG A 83 2.77 13.73 34.60
N CYS A 84 3.60 14.54 33.94
CA CYS A 84 3.85 15.92 34.37
C CYS A 84 3.17 16.97 33.49
N ASN A 85 2.45 16.55 32.46
CA ASN A 85 1.82 17.41 31.48
C ASN A 85 2.77 18.42 30.80
N HIS A 86 4.08 18.13 30.81
CA HIS A 86 5.07 18.93 30.11
C HIS A 86 4.78 18.87 28.59
N PRO A 87 4.61 20.01 27.91
CA PRO A 87 4.48 20.03 26.47
C PRO A 87 5.80 19.60 25.82
N LEU A 88 5.76 18.63 24.91
CA LEU A 88 6.97 18.16 24.24
C LEU A 88 7.46 19.18 23.21
N ALA A 89 8.74 19.55 23.27
CA ALA A 89 9.37 20.34 22.22
C ALA A 89 9.43 19.57 20.90
N ALA A 90 9.58 20.28 19.77
CA ALA A 90 9.63 19.65 18.45
C ALA A 90 10.73 18.56 18.33
N TRP A 91 11.89 18.78 18.95
CA TRP A 91 12.98 17.79 18.96
C TRP A 91 12.70 16.57 19.84
N GLU A 92 11.84 16.70 20.86
CA GLU A 92 11.38 15.58 21.70
C GLU A 92 10.37 14.69 20.95
N ASN A 93 9.78 15.19 19.87
CA ASN A 93 8.90 14.45 18.96
C ASN A 93 9.65 13.81 17.77
N ILE A 94 10.98 13.90 17.68
CA ILE A 94 11.73 13.26 16.59
C ILE A 94 11.69 11.73 16.77
N PRO A 95 11.09 10.97 15.83
CA PRO A 95 10.91 9.53 15.97
C PRO A 95 12.24 8.81 16.21
N ILE A 96 12.25 7.83 17.12
CA ILE A 96 13.37 6.96 17.53
C ILE A 96 14.53 7.73 18.18
N LEU A 97 14.98 8.83 17.58
CA LEU A 97 16.09 9.64 18.04
C LEU A 97 15.81 10.27 19.40
N SER A 98 14.62 10.85 19.62
CA SER A 98 14.29 11.46 20.91
C SER A 98 14.29 10.42 22.03
N PHE A 99 13.77 9.21 21.77
CA PHE A 99 13.80 8.11 22.72
C PHE A 99 15.23 7.69 23.08
N LEU A 100 16.12 7.58 22.09
CA LEU A 100 17.54 7.22 22.31
C LEU A 100 18.28 8.32 23.09
N LEU A 101 18.11 9.59 22.71
CA LEU A 101 18.76 10.73 23.37
C LEU A 101 18.29 10.91 24.81
N LEU A 102 16.98 10.75 25.05
CA LEU A 102 16.38 10.84 26.38
C LEU A 102 16.54 9.56 27.21
N ARG A 103 17.17 8.51 26.64
CA ARG A 103 17.36 7.19 27.26
C ARG A 103 16.04 6.57 27.74
N GLY A 104 14.98 6.76 26.94
CA GLY A 104 13.64 6.28 27.24
C GLY A 104 13.00 6.91 28.47
N ARG A 105 13.35 8.15 28.83
CA ARG A 105 12.75 8.85 29.99
C ARG A 105 12.29 10.25 29.63
N CYS A 106 11.21 10.74 30.24
CA CYS A 106 10.82 12.14 30.09
C CYS A 106 11.93 13.07 30.59
N ARG A 107 12.20 14.16 29.87
CA ARG A 107 13.22 15.16 30.23
C ARG A 107 12.96 15.80 31.60
N GLU A 108 11.70 16.12 31.90
CA GLU A 108 11.32 16.85 33.11
C GLU A 108 11.11 15.90 34.31
N CYS A 109 10.17 14.97 34.21
CA CYS A 109 9.78 14.12 35.34
C CYS A 109 10.52 12.78 35.44
N ARG A 110 11.41 12.49 34.46
CA ARG A 110 12.23 11.25 34.38
C ARG A 110 11.45 9.93 34.38
N GLN A 111 10.13 10.01 34.16
CA GLN A 111 9.27 8.84 33.97
C GLN A 111 9.72 8.05 32.74
N SER A 112 9.71 6.71 32.83
CA SER A 112 10.02 5.85 31.69
C SER A 112 8.97 5.97 30.59
N ILE A 113 9.43 6.17 29.35
CA ILE A 113 8.63 6.11 28.13
C ILE A 113 8.54 4.64 27.70
N SER A 114 7.35 4.18 27.33
CA SER A 114 7.15 2.79 26.91
C SER A 114 7.93 2.49 25.62
N LEU A 115 8.55 1.31 25.56
CA LEU A 115 9.24 0.80 24.36
C LEU A 115 8.32 0.61 23.16
N ARG A 116 7.00 0.57 23.37
CA ARG A 116 6.02 0.50 22.28
C ARG A 116 6.21 1.65 21.27
N TYR A 117 6.47 2.86 21.76
CA TYR A 117 6.60 4.05 20.91
C TYR A 117 7.71 3.92 19.86
N PRO A 118 8.99 3.71 20.24
CA PRO A 118 10.06 3.54 19.27
C PRO A 118 9.93 2.25 18.44
N VAL A 119 9.28 1.20 18.97
CA VAL A 119 9.03 -0.05 18.22
C VAL A 119 8.05 0.19 17.07
N VAL A 120 6.93 0.89 17.31
CA VAL A 120 5.97 1.24 16.26
C VAL A 120 6.62 2.11 15.20
N GLU A 121 7.39 3.13 15.61
CA GLU A 121 8.11 4.03 14.69
C GLU A 121 9.11 3.28 13.81
N ALA A 122 9.92 2.39 14.41
CA ALA A 122 10.88 1.59 13.68
C ALA A 122 10.20 0.59 12.75
N LEU A 123 9.13 -0.08 13.19
CA LEU A 123 8.39 -1.03 12.38
C LEU A 123 7.81 -0.37 11.12
N VAL A 124 7.14 0.77 11.28
CA VAL A 124 6.53 1.49 10.14
C VAL A 124 7.62 2.05 9.21
N GLY A 125 8.70 2.61 9.77
CA GLY A 125 9.87 3.05 9.00
C GLY A 125 10.48 1.92 8.16
N LEU A 126 10.64 0.72 8.74
CA LEU A 126 11.17 -0.45 8.04
C LEU A 126 10.22 -0.97 6.97
N LEU A 127 8.90 -1.00 7.22
CA LEU A 127 7.92 -1.41 6.22
C LEU A 127 7.93 -0.46 5.01
N PHE A 128 7.98 0.86 5.25
CA PHE A 128 8.08 1.85 4.17
C PHE A 128 9.36 1.69 3.37
N LEU A 129 10.50 1.49 4.07
CA LEU A 129 11.78 1.19 3.44
C LEU A 129 11.67 -0.04 2.51
N VAL A 130 11.10 -1.14 3.00
CA VAL A 130 10.95 -2.37 2.22
C VAL A 130 10.07 -2.14 0.98
N PHE A 131 8.92 -1.50 1.10
CA PHE A 131 8.04 -1.25 -0.05
C PHE A 131 8.68 -0.33 -1.08
N VAL A 132 9.35 0.74 -0.66
CA VAL A 132 10.00 1.68 -1.60
C VAL A 132 11.22 1.05 -2.25
N LEU A 133 12.01 0.24 -1.54
CA LEU A 133 13.13 -0.50 -2.17
C LEU A 133 12.62 -1.57 -3.15
N ARG A 134 11.47 -2.17 -2.89
CA ARG A 134 10.91 -3.23 -3.74
C ARG A 134 10.19 -2.71 -4.99
N PHE A 135 9.40 -1.64 -4.84
CA PHE A 135 8.50 -1.13 -5.87
C PHE A 135 8.92 0.24 -6.41
N GLY A 136 9.99 0.84 -5.88
CA GLY A 136 10.40 2.21 -6.17
C GLY A 136 9.43 3.26 -5.59
N PRO A 137 9.68 4.56 -5.83
CA PRO A 137 8.76 5.64 -5.46
C PRO A 137 7.54 5.67 -6.41
N THR A 138 6.71 4.63 -6.36
CA THR A 138 5.54 4.44 -7.23
C THR A 138 4.23 4.57 -6.45
N VAL A 139 3.12 4.79 -7.15
CA VAL A 139 1.77 4.82 -6.54
C VAL A 139 1.46 3.52 -5.78
N ARG A 140 1.92 2.39 -6.32
CA ARG A 140 1.79 1.08 -5.67
C ARG A 140 2.52 1.02 -4.32
N ALA A 141 3.76 1.54 -4.26
CA ALA A 141 4.50 1.61 -3.00
C ALA A 141 3.77 2.48 -1.97
N ILE A 142 3.25 3.64 -2.39
CA ILE A 142 2.46 4.51 -1.51
C ILE A 142 1.23 3.78 -0.96
N ALA A 143 0.47 3.10 -1.81
CA ALA A 143 -0.71 2.36 -1.36
C ALA A 143 -0.36 1.24 -0.37
N TYR A 144 0.73 0.49 -0.61
CA TYR A 144 1.21 -0.53 0.33
C TYR A 144 1.71 0.05 1.65
N CYS A 145 2.41 1.20 1.61
CA CYS A 145 2.82 1.93 2.80
C CYS A 145 1.61 2.37 3.64
N LEU A 146 0.59 2.95 3.01
CA LEU A 146 -0.65 3.35 3.70
C LEU A 146 -1.37 2.14 4.29
N PHE A 147 -1.54 1.08 3.52
CA PHE A 147 -2.16 -0.15 3.98
C PHE A 147 -1.41 -0.77 5.16
N ALA A 148 -0.08 -0.84 5.08
CA ALA A 148 0.75 -1.35 6.17
C ALA A 148 0.69 -0.48 7.43
N ALA A 149 0.68 0.85 7.28
CA ALA A 149 0.46 1.76 8.40
C ALA A 149 -0.88 1.50 9.09
N THR A 150 -1.95 1.28 8.31
CA THR A 150 -3.27 0.92 8.86
C THR A 150 -3.26 -0.42 9.57
N LEU A 151 -2.62 -1.44 9.00
CA LEU A 151 -2.50 -2.75 9.65
C LEU A 151 -1.70 -2.69 10.94
N VAL A 152 -0.61 -1.94 10.99
CA VAL A 152 0.16 -1.74 12.22
C VAL A 152 -0.71 -1.07 13.28
N ALA A 153 -1.46 -0.01 12.92
CA ALA A 153 -2.36 0.64 13.85
C ALA A 153 -3.44 -0.32 14.37
N ALA A 154 -4.11 -1.04 13.47
CA ALA A 154 -5.14 -2.02 13.82
C ALA A 154 -4.59 -3.12 14.73
N PHE A 155 -3.39 -3.66 14.43
CA PHE A 155 -2.74 -4.68 15.24
C PHE A 155 -2.50 -4.23 16.68
N PHE A 156 -1.93 -3.03 16.90
CA PHE A 156 -1.68 -2.55 18.25
C PHE A 156 -2.96 -2.15 19.00
N ILE A 157 -3.98 -1.65 18.30
CA ILE A 157 -5.29 -1.40 18.92
C ILE A 157 -5.93 -2.72 19.34
N ASP A 158 -5.93 -3.72 18.46
CA ASP A 158 -6.49 -5.04 18.74
C ASP A 158 -5.77 -5.73 19.92
N LEU A 159 -4.44 -5.65 19.98
CA LEU A 159 -3.68 -6.18 21.12
C LEU A 159 -4.04 -5.56 22.47
N GLU A 160 -4.48 -4.30 22.49
CA GLU A 160 -4.75 -3.55 23.73
C GLU A 160 -6.22 -3.54 24.11
N HIS A 161 -7.10 -3.57 23.12
CA HIS A 161 -8.52 -3.32 23.29
C HIS A 161 -9.40 -4.45 22.74
N PHE A 162 -8.84 -5.40 21.99
CA PHE A 162 -9.56 -6.48 21.29
C PHE A 162 -10.70 -5.96 20.41
N ILE A 163 -10.47 -4.80 19.79
CA ILE A 163 -11.37 -4.16 18.83
C ILE A 163 -10.61 -3.73 17.59
N ILE A 164 -11.31 -3.69 16.46
CA ILE A 164 -10.82 -3.09 15.22
C ILE A 164 -11.71 -1.88 14.92
N PRO A 165 -11.19 -0.64 15.03
CA PRO A 165 -11.99 0.56 14.75
C PRO A 165 -12.46 0.61 13.29
N ASP A 166 -13.73 0.95 13.10
CA ASP A 166 -14.35 1.06 11.78
C ASP A 166 -13.65 2.10 10.90
N GLU A 167 -13.12 3.17 11.49
CA GLU A 167 -12.39 4.23 10.76
C GLU A 167 -11.14 3.67 10.06
N LEU A 168 -10.43 2.73 10.70
CA LEU A 168 -9.27 2.08 10.08
C LEU A 168 -9.68 1.13 8.97
N ASN A 169 -10.79 0.42 9.16
CA ASN A 169 -11.30 -0.51 8.16
C ASN A 169 -11.79 0.25 6.89
N ILE A 170 -12.53 1.34 7.09
CA ILE A 170 -12.99 2.22 6.00
C ILE A 170 -11.79 2.82 5.26
N PHE A 171 -10.76 3.28 5.99
CA PHE A 171 -9.55 3.81 5.36
C PHE A 171 -8.82 2.75 4.52
N ALA A 172 -8.63 1.54 5.05
CA ALA A 172 -7.98 0.45 4.31
C ALA A 172 -8.78 0.07 3.05
N TRP A 173 -10.10 -0.02 3.16
CA TRP A 173 -10.99 -0.27 2.03
C TRP A 173 -10.88 0.82 0.96
N ALA A 174 -10.91 2.10 1.37
CA ALA A 174 -10.81 3.23 0.45
C ALA A 174 -9.47 3.24 -0.30
N VAL A 175 -8.36 2.98 0.40
CA VAL A 175 -7.02 2.86 -0.22
C VAL A 175 -6.98 1.70 -1.22
N GLY A 176 -7.57 0.55 -0.88
CA GLY A 176 -7.63 -0.62 -1.76
C GLY A 176 -8.42 -0.37 -3.04
N VAL A 177 -9.62 0.21 -2.91
CA VAL A 177 -10.45 0.59 -4.07
C VAL A 177 -9.75 1.63 -4.93
N ALA A 178 -9.16 2.66 -4.33
CA ALA A 178 -8.43 3.68 -5.08
C ALA A 178 -7.24 3.09 -5.84
N LEU A 179 -6.51 2.14 -5.24
CA LEU A 179 -5.42 1.44 -5.91
C LEU A 179 -5.93 0.60 -7.09
N ASP A 180 -6.99 -0.19 -6.92
CA ASP A 180 -7.53 -1.00 -8.01
C ASP A 180 -8.01 -0.15 -9.19
N LEU A 181 -8.73 0.95 -8.91
CA LEU A 181 -9.15 1.91 -9.94
C LEU A 181 -7.95 2.51 -10.68
N TRP A 182 -6.88 2.84 -9.96
CA TRP A 182 -5.65 3.35 -10.57
C TRP A 182 -4.94 2.30 -11.42
N LEU A 183 -4.88 1.05 -10.97
CA LEU A 183 -4.31 -0.07 -11.74
C LEU A 183 -5.11 -0.33 -13.01
N ALA A 184 -6.44 -0.29 -12.92
CA ALA A 184 -7.34 -0.42 -14.06
C ALA A 184 -7.10 0.70 -15.10
N HIS A 185 -7.06 1.95 -14.64
CA HIS A 185 -6.80 3.10 -15.50
C HIS A 185 -5.42 3.04 -16.16
N SER A 186 -4.41 2.55 -15.43
CA SER A 186 -3.02 2.46 -15.92
C SER A 186 -2.79 1.26 -16.85
N GLY A 187 -3.78 0.38 -17.02
CA GLY A 187 -3.66 -0.86 -17.79
C GLY A 187 -2.66 -1.85 -17.16
N ASP A 188 -2.46 -1.77 -15.85
CA ASP A 188 -1.48 -2.58 -15.14
C ASP A 188 -1.91 -4.06 -15.16
N PRO A 189 -0.99 -5.01 -15.48
CA PRO A 189 -1.33 -6.43 -15.49
C PRO A 189 -1.82 -6.94 -14.13
N ALA A 190 -1.49 -6.27 -13.03
CA ALA A 190 -2.00 -6.63 -11.70
C ALA A 190 -3.53 -6.56 -11.61
N HIS A 191 -4.17 -5.59 -12.28
CA HIS A 191 -5.63 -5.50 -12.32
C HIS A 191 -6.24 -6.72 -13.04
N ARG A 192 -5.65 -7.13 -14.16
CA ARG A 192 -6.10 -8.33 -14.90
C ARG A 192 -5.88 -9.62 -14.14
N MET A 193 -4.82 -9.69 -13.32
CA MET A 193 -4.55 -10.83 -12.46
C MET A 193 -5.62 -10.99 -11.37
N ILE A 194 -6.14 -9.89 -10.83
CA ILE A 194 -7.18 -9.89 -9.80
C ILE A 194 -8.53 -10.34 -10.40
N TRP A 195 -8.88 -9.80 -11.57
CA TRP A 195 -10.22 -9.97 -12.14
C TRP A 195 -10.34 -11.05 -13.22
N GLY A 196 -9.24 -11.47 -13.84
CA GLY A 196 -9.20 -12.61 -14.76
C GLY A 196 -9.62 -12.33 -16.22
N TRP A 197 -9.68 -11.07 -16.66
CA TRP A 197 -10.10 -10.67 -18.03
C TRP A 197 -9.04 -9.86 -18.77
#